data_AF-C9MTR6-F1
#
_entry.id   AF-C9MTR6-F1
#
_cell.length_a   1.000
_cell.length_b   1.000
_cell.length_c   1.000
_cell.angle_alpha   90.00
_cell.angle_beta   90.00
_cell.angle_gamma   90.00
#
_symmetry.space_group_name_H-M   'P 1'
#
loop_
_entity.id
_entity.type
_entity.pdbx_description
1 polymer ?
#
loop_
_entity_poly.entity_id
_entity_poly.type
_entity_poly.pdbx_seq_one_letter_code
_entity_poly.pdbx_strand_id
1 'polypeptide(L)' 'MLLLPQRYIFSLNFASVVIDRVVCHRPINTQIALLIAKALDIAADPLLRLQARYEIIMSKRNHSYMERMDKIRKIVAVL' A
#
# COMPACT_ATOMS: atom_id res chain seq x y z
N MET A 1 2.59 22.69 -4.21
CA MET A 1 1.96 22.39 -2.91
C MET A 1 0.50 22.05 -3.18
N LEU A 2 0.17 20.76 -3.37
CA LEU A 2 -1.15 20.29 -3.80
C LEU A 2 -2.10 20.23 -2.58
N LEU A 3 -3.07 21.14 -2.54
CA LEU A 3 -4.20 21.11 -1.59
C LEU A 3 -5.12 19.94 -1.94
N LEU A 4 -4.80 18.75 -1.42
CA LEU A 4 -5.76 17.65 -1.45
C LEU A 4 -6.95 18.02 -0.54
N PRO A 5 -8.20 17.82 -0.99
CA PRO A 5 -9.36 18.18 -0.21
C PRO A 5 -9.35 17.47 1.14
N GLN A 6 -9.76 18.16 2.22
CA GLN A 6 -9.71 17.64 3.60
C GLN A 6 -10.40 16.28 3.78
N ARG A 7 -11.45 16.05 3.00
CA ARG A 7 -12.19 14.78 2.93
C ARG A 7 -11.32 13.61 2.44
N TYR A 8 -10.36 13.89 1.55
CA TYR A 8 -9.38 12.91 1.05
C TYR A 8 -8.34 12.55 2.11
N ILE A 9 -7.85 13.55 2.86
CA ILE A 9 -6.88 13.36 3.95
C ILE A 9 -7.52 12.54 5.08
N PHE A 10 -8.76 12.85 5.44
CA PHE A 10 -9.52 12.08 6.42
C PHE A 10 -9.72 10.63 5.99
N SER A 11 -10.11 10.40 4.73
CA SER A 11 -10.25 9.06 4.17
C SER A 11 -8.94 8.27 4.16
N LEU A 12 -7.81 8.90 3.85
CA LEU A 12 -6.47 8.29 3.88
C LEU A 12 -6.01 7.94 5.30
N ASN A 13 -6.23 8.82 6.28
CA ASN A 13 -5.91 8.55 7.68
C ASN A 13 -6.77 7.43 8.24
N PHE A 14 -8.08 7.46 7.96
CA PHE A 14 -9.00 6.42 8.39
C PHE A 14 -8.66 5.07 7.73
N ALA A 15 -8.37 5.06 6.44
CA ALA A 15 -7.85 3.89 5.74
C ALA A 15 -6.62 3.32 6.45
N SER A 16 -5.61 4.14 6.72
CA SER A 16 -4.38 3.71 7.41
C SER A 16 -4.64 3.05 8.76
N VAL A 17 -5.55 3.60 9.57
CA VAL A 17 -5.94 3.03 10.86
C VAL A 17 -6.67 1.69 10.69
N VAL A 18 -7.54 1.57 9.68
CA VAL A 18 -8.23 0.31 9.39
C VAL A 18 -7.25 -0.77 8.93
N ILE A 19 -6.28 -0.43 8.07
CA ILE A 19 -5.23 -1.38 7.65
C ILE A 19 -4.44 -1.88 8.87
N ASP A 20 -3.98 -0.96 9.72
CA ASP A 20 -3.18 -1.28 10.90
C ASP A 20 -3.95 -2.15 11.91
N ARG A 21 -5.20 -1.76 12.22
CA ARG A 21 -5.96 -2.31 13.36
C ARG A 21 -6.83 -3.52 13.02
N VAL A 22 -7.41 -3.57 11.82
CA VAL A 22 -8.31 -4.67 11.40
C VAL A 22 -7.53 -5.79 10.72
N VAL A 23 -6.52 -5.44 9.93
CA VAL A 23 -5.84 -6.41 9.07
C VAL A 23 -4.57 -6.96 9.75
N CYS A 24 -4.12 -6.34 10.85
CA CYS A 24 -3.10 -6.86 11.77
C CYS A 24 -1.99 -7.62 11.05
N HIS A 25 -1.15 -6.88 10.32
CA HIS A 25 0.02 -7.38 9.60
C HIS A 25 -0.27 -8.30 8.40
N ARG A 26 -1.53 -8.55 8.02
CA ARG A 26 -1.84 -9.24 6.77
C ARG A 26 -1.96 -8.26 5.60
N PRO A 27 -1.51 -8.65 4.40
CA PRO A 27 -1.68 -7.83 3.21
C PRO A 27 -3.16 -7.73 2.84
N ILE A 28 -3.64 -6.51 2.62
CA ILE A 28 -5.00 -6.28 2.10
C ILE A 28 -5.05 -6.71 0.64
N ASN A 29 -5.76 -7.79 0.36
CA ASN A 29 -6.11 -8.15 -1.00
C ASN A 29 -7.35 -7.36 -1.47
N THR A 30 -7.63 -7.43 -2.77
CA THR A 30 -8.79 -6.77 -3.39
C THR A 30 -10.12 -7.15 -2.76
N GLN A 31 -10.30 -8.40 -2.34
CA GLN A 31 -11.56 -8.89 -1.75
C GLN A 31 -11.81 -8.27 -0.37
N ILE A 32 -10.77 -8.21 0.48
CA ILE A 32 -10.84 -7.58 1.81
C ILE A 32 -11.09 -6.08 1.66
N ALA A 33 -10.41 -5.41 0.70
CA ALA A 33 -10.63 -4.00 0.44
C ALA A 33 -12.08 -3.70 0.03
N LEU A 34 -12.68 -4.55 -0.82
CA LEU A 34 -14.08 -4.40 -1.24
C LEU A 34 -15.06 -4.65 -0.09
N LEU A 35 -14.80 -5.62 0.79
CA LEU A 35 -15.62 -5.89 1.97
C LEU A 35 -15.59 -4.70 2.94
N ILE A 36 -14.40 -4.14 3.21
CA ILE A 36 -14.22 -2.95 4.05
C ILE A 36 -14.91 -1.75 3.43
N ALA A 37 -14.71 -1.53 2.12
CA ALA A 37 -15.35 -0.48 1.36
C ALA A 37 -16.87 -0.55 1.47
N LYS A 38 -17.44 -1.75 1.36
CA LYS A 38 -18.89 -1.95 1.46
C LYS A 38 -19.41 -1.77 2.89
N ALA A 39 -18.66 -2.23 3.90
CA ALA A 39 -19.05 -2.12 5.30
C ALA A 39 -19.00 -0.68 5.83
N LEU A 40 -18.06 0.12 5.33
CA LEU A 40 -17.81 1.49 5.80
C LEU A 40 -18.32 2.57 4.83
N ASP A 41 -18.95 2.15 3.73
CA ASP A 41 -19.41 3.02 2.62
C ASP A 41 -18.32 3.97 2.10
N ILE A 42 -17.10 3.44 1.97
CA ILE A 42 -15.93 4.16 1.45
C ILE A 42 -15.44 3.56 0.13
N ALA A 43 -14.63 4.29 -0.61
CA ALA A 43 -13.98 3.76 -1.81
C ALA A 43 -12.91 2.70 -1.46
N ALA A 44 -12.81 1.64 -2.26
CA ALA A 44 -11.78 0.61 -2.11
C ALA A 44 -10.40 1.03 -2.68
N ASP A 45 -10.39 1.92 -3.69
CA ASP A 45 -9.16 2.36 -4.38
C ASP A 45 -8.10 2.95 -3.43
N PRO A 46 -8.44 3.84 -2.48
CA PRO A 46 -7.47 4.39 -1.54
C PRO A 46 -6.82 3.32 -0.64
N LEU A 47 -7.59 2.29 -0.24
CA LEU A 47 -7.09 1.19 0.60
C LEU A 47 -6.03 0.38 -0.14
N LEU A 48 -6.31 0.02 -1.40
CA LEU A 48 -5.40 -0.76 -2.23
C LEU A 48 -4.13 0.02 -2.58
N ARG A 49 -4.27 1.32 -2.89
CA ARG A 49 -3.12 2.19 -3.15
C ARG A 49 -2.25 2.37 -1.92
N LEU A 50 -2.85 2.43 -0.73
CA LEU A 50 -2.11 2.52 0.52
C LEU A 50 -1.36 1.23 0.83
N GLN A 51 -2.01 0.07 0.64
CA GLN A 51 -1.37 -1.24 0.77
C GLN A 51 -0.17 -1.38 -0.16
N ALA A 52 -0.34 -1.05 -1.44
CA ALA A 52 0.75 -1.11 -2.42
C ALA A 52 1.92 -0.19 -2.03
N ARG A 53 1.63 1.03 -1.55
CA ARG A 53 2.67 1.96 -1.05
C ARG A 53 3.40 1.40 0.15
N TYR A 54 2.69 0.79 1.09
CA TYR A 54 3.29 0.17 2.27
C TYR A 54 4.23 -0.98 1.88
N GLU A 55 3.79 -1.87 0.98
CA GLU A 55 4.60 -2.98 0.48
C GLU A 55 5.86 -2.49 -0.24
N ILE A 56 5.76 -1.43 -1.05
CA ILE A 56 6.94 -0.81 -1.68
C ILE A 56 7.92 -0.27 -0.63
N ILE A 57 7.43 0.40 0.41
CA ILE A 57 8.28 0.94 1.48
C ILE A 57 8.97 -0.21 2.24
N MET A 58 8.23 -1.26 2.58
CA MET A 58 8.78 -2.41 3.32
C MET A 58 9.75 -3.23 2.46
N SER A 59 9.43 -3.39 1.18
CA SER A 59 10.32 -4.03 0.19
C SER A 59 11.64 -3.27 0.05
N LYS A 60 11.62 -1.94 0.01
CA LYS A 60 12.82 -1.10 0.00
C LYS A 60 13.67 -1.22 1.27
N ARG A 61 13.03 -1.46 2.43
CA ARG A 61 13.71 -1.67 3.71
C ARG A 61 14.29 -3.09 3.85
N ASN A 62 13.84 -4.03 3.02
CA ASN A 62 14.33 -5.40 3.05
C ASN A 62 15.63 -5.53 2.24
N HIS A 63 16.76 -5.66 2.95
CA HIS A 63 18.09 -5.74 2.36
C HIS A 63 18.22 -6.89 1.35
N SER A 64 17.74 -8.09 1.70
CA SER A 64 17.81 -9.26 0.81
C SER A 64 17.02 -9.07 -0.49
N TYR A 65 15.90 -8.36 -0.42
CA TYR A 65 15.09 -8.05 -1.60
C TYR A 65 15.80 -7.04 -2.51
N MET A 66 16.39 -6.00 -1.93
CA MET A 66 17.15 -4.99 -2.67
C MET A 66 18.40 -5.57 -3.34
N GLU A 67 19.11 -6.50 -2.68
CA GLU A 67 20.23 -7.23 -3.29
C GLU A 67 19.80 -8.04 -4.52
N ARG A 68 18.62 -8.68 -4.47
CA ARG A 68 18.05 -9.38 -5.63
C ARG A 68 17.73 -8.42 -6.77
N MET A 69 17.15 -7.25 -6.46
CA MET A 69 16.89 -6.22 -7.47
C MET A 69 18.18 -5.70 -8.11
N ASP A 70 19.26 -5.57 -7.35
CA ASP A 70 20.54 -5.11 -7.86
C ASP A 70 21.20 -6.15 -8.79
N LYS A 71 21.02 -7.45 -8.50
CA LYS A 71 21.41 -8.52 -9.44
C LYS A 71 20.63 -8.45 -10.75
N ILE A 72 19.31 -8.19 -10.69
CA ILE A 72 18.48 -8.00 -11.89
C ILE A 72 18.97 -6.80 -12.70
N ARG A 73 19.26 -5.67 -12.04
CA ARG A 73 19.82 -4.47 -12.70
C ARG A 73 21.13 -4.78 -13.42
N LYS A 74 22.03 -5.57 -12.80
CA LYS A 74 23.29 -5.99 -13.43
C LYS A 74 23.06 -6.83 -14.69
N ILE A 75 22.10 -7.75 -14.68
CA ILE A 75 21.75 -8.55 -15.86
C ILE A 75 21.20 -7.67 -16.98
N VAL A 76 20.29 -6.75 -16.65
CA VAL A 76 19.70 -5.81 -17.63
C VAL A 76 20.74 -4.84 -18.19
N ALA A 77 21.76 -4.44 -17.43
CA ALA A 77 22.82 -3.55 -17.91
C ALA A 77 23.84 -4.23 -18.84
N VAL A 78 23.85 -5.56 -18.88
CA VAL A 78 24.72 -6.37 -19.77
C VAL A 78 24.00 -6.72 -21.08
N LEU A 79 22.67 -6.68 -21.08
CA LEU A 79 21.81 -6.84 -22.26
C LEU A 79 21.69 -5.52 -23.03
#